data_AF-A0A166QR92-F1
#
_entry.id   AF-A0A166QR92-F1
#
_cell.length_a   1.000
_cell.length_b   1.000
_cell.length_c   1.000
_cell.angle_alpha   90.00
_cell.angle_beta   90.00
_cell.angle_gamma   90.00
#
_symmetry.space_group_name_H-M   'P 1'
#
loop_
_entity.id
_entity.type
_entity.pdbx_description
1 polymer ?
#
loop_
_entity_poly.entity_id
_entity_poly.type
_entity_poly.pdbx_seq_one_letter_code
_entity_poly.pdbx_strand_id
1 'polypeptide(L)' 'MVYVSVQIDTHGESDAAAFEKAIIDLDEIVTCHSVGGGSDFILLVACRDLDAYVSVVRDFGTDCGLS' A
#
# COMPACT_ATOMS: atom_id res chain seq x y z
N MET A 1 8.85 3.42 -12.06
CA MET A 1 8.23 2.26 -11.39
C MET A 1 9.00 1.98 -10.12
N VAL A 2 8.30 1.86 -8.98
CA VAL A 2 8.89 1.73 -7.64
C VAL A 2 8.24 0.52 -6.94
N TYR A 3 9.05 -0.28 -6.24
CA TYR A 3 8.56 -1.36 -5.39
C TYR A 3 8.47 -0.86 -3.95
N VAL A 4 7.33 -1.10 -3.32
CA VAL A 4 7.04 -0.65 -1.96
C VAL A 4 6.69 -1.88 -1.14
N SER A 5 7.40 -2.05 -0.03
CA SER A 5 7.04 -3.04 0.99
C SER A 5 6.24 -2.30 2.06
N VAL A 6 5.02 -2.75 2.30
CA VAL A 6 4.17 -2.20 3.34
C VAL A 6 3.93 -3.28 4.39
N GLN A 7 4.21 -2.95 5.64
CA GLN A 7 3.90 -3.80 6.78
C GLN A 7 2.74 -3.16 7.53
N ILE A 8 1.67 -3.91 7.75
CA ILE A 8 0.51 -3.46 8.50
C ILE A 8 0.61 -4.06 9.91
N ASP A 9 0.87 -3.25 10.92
CA ASP A 9 1.15 -3.73 12.29
C ASP A 9 -0.13 -4.06 13.09
N THR A 10 -1.18 -4.62 12.48
CA THR A 10 -2.49 -4.76 13.12
C THR A 10 -3.03 -6.19 13.09
N HIS A 11 -3.41 -6.68 14.27
CA HIS A 11 -3.87 -8.04 14.57
C HIS A 11 -5.30 -8.35 14.06
N GLY A 12 -5.71 -7.89 12.87
CA GLY A 12 -7.07 -8.08 12.38
C GLY A 12 -7.19 -8.17 10.86
N GLU A 13 -7.86 -9.23 10.38
CA GLU A 13 -8.28 -9.38 8.96
C GLU A 13 -9.07 -8.17 8.42
N SER A 14 -9.71 -7.39 9.30
CA SER A 14 -10.51 -6.23 8.92
C SER A 14 -9.68 -5.06 8.38
N ASP A 15 -8.46 -4.85 8.88
CA ASP A 15 -7.59 -3.77 8.42
C ASP A 15 -6.93 -4.10 7.09
N ALA A 16 -6.58 -5.38 6.87
CA ALA A 16 -6.09 -5.86 5.58
C ALA A 16 -7.13 -5.67 4.47
N ALA A 17 -8.41 -5.94 4.76
CA ALA A 17 -9.50 -5.72 3.80
C ALA A 17 -9.73 -4.23 3.50
N ALA A 18 -9.62 -3.36 4.50
CA ALA A 18 -9.72 -1.90 4.32
C ALA A 18 -8.55 -1.36 3.47
N PHE A 19 -7.34 -1.86 3.76
CA PHE A 19 -6.13 -1.58 3.01
C PHE A 19 -6.25 -2.01 1.54
N GLU A 20 -6.62 -3.26 1.28
CA GLU A 20 -6.82 -3.77 -0.09
C GLU A 20 -7.82 -2.91 -0.87
N LYS A 21 -8.90 -2.47 -0.23
CA LYS A 21 -9.89 -1.59 -0.86
C LYS A 21 -9.32 -0.21 -1.19
N ALA A 22 -8.57 0.40 -0.27
CA ALA A 22 -7.93 1.69 -0.50
C ALA A 22 -6.90 1.64 -1.65
N ILE A 23 -6.20 0.51 -1.81
CA ILE A 23 -5.24 0.31 -2.90
C ILE A 23 -5.95 0.14 -4.25
N ILE A 24 -7.08 -0.57 -4.28
CA ILE A 24 -7.86 -0.81 -5.53
C ILE A 24 -8.36 0.52 -6.13
N ASP A 25 -8.62 1.52 -5.29
CA ASP A 25 -9.08 2.84 -5.74
C ASP A 25 -7.95 3.73 -6.30
N LEU A 26 -6.68 3.30 -6.24
CA LEU A 26 -5.51 4.04 -6.73
C LEU A 26 -5.06 3.53 -8.11
N ASP A 27 -5.25 4.34 -9.15
CA ASP A 27 -4.79 4.05 -10.52
C ASP A 27 -3.26 3.90 -10.64
N GLU A 28 -2.50 4.47 -9.70
CA GLU A 28 -1.04 4.38 -9.66
C GLU A 28 -0.53 2.99 -9.24
N ILE A 29 -1.38 2.14 -8.66
CA ILE A 29 -1.01 0.79 -8.23
C ILE A 29 -1.16 -0.18 -9.40
N VAL A 30 -0.05 -0.77 -9.82
CA VAL A 30 -0.01 -1.74 -10.92
C VAL A 30 -0.24 -3.16 -10.43
N THR A 31 0.38 -3.53 -9.32
CA THR A 31 0.20 -4.85 -8.70
C THR A 31 0.28 -4.77 -7.18
N CYS A 32 -0.49 -5.62 -6.51
CA CYS A 32 -0.42 -5.87 -5.08
C CYS A 32 -0.25 -7.38 -4.85
N HIS A 33 0.74 -7.76 -4.05
CA HIS A 33 0.99 -9.14 -3.65
C HIS A 33 1.07 -9.23 -2.13
N SER A 34 0.29 -10.13 -1.54
CA SER A 34 0.46 -10.51 -0.14
C SER A 34 1.62 -11.49 -0.01
N VAL A 35 2.53 -11.22 0.93
CA VAL A 35 3.66 -12.11 1.22
C VAL A 35 3.26 -13.01 2.38
N GLY A 36 3.18 -14.32 2.11
CA GLY A 36 2.72 -15.29 3.11
C GLY A 36 3.62 -15.33 4.35
N GLY A 37 3.04 -15.07 5.53
CA GLY A 37 3.75 -15.11 6.81
C GLY A 37 3.37 -13.99 7.80
N GLY A 38 2.64 -12.97 7.35
CA GLY A 38 2.21 -11.84 8.18
C GLY A 38 1.34 -10.87 7.38
N SER A 39 1.12 -9.68 7.94
CA SER A 39 0.39 -8.57 7.31
C SER A 39 1.31 -7.73 6.40
N ASP A 40 2.08 -8.40 5.56
CA ASP A 40 3.09 -7.77 4.69
C ASP A 40 2.65 -7.82 3.23
N PHE A 41 2.67 -6.66 2.57
CA PHE A 41 2.26 -6.48 1.19
C PHE A 41 3.37 -5.84 0.36
N ILE A 42 3.52 -6.32 -0.87
CA ILE A 42 4.41 -5.73 -1.86
C ILE A 42 3.56 -5.09 -2.95
N LEU A 43 3.74 -3.79 -3.13
CA LEU A 43 3.05 -2.97 -4.12
C LEU A 43 4.04 -2.54 -5.22
N LEU A 44 3.60 -2.63 -6.46
CA LEU A 44 4.28 -1.99 -7.59
C LEU A 44 3.53 -0.72 -7.97
N VAL A 45 4.20 0.43 -7.80
CA VAL A 45 3.60 1.73 -8.07
C VAL A 45 4.20 2.35 -9.33
N ALA A 46 3.35 2.74 -10.27
CA ALA A 46 3.71 3.44 -11.49
C ALA A 46 3.56 4.95 -11.31
N CYS A 47 4.61 5.58 -10.78
CA CYS A 47 4.69 7.04 -10.66
C CYS A 47 5.54 7.65 -11.78
N ARG A 48 5.20 8.89 -12.16
CA ARG A 48 5.99 9.70 -13.11
C ARG A 48 7.36 10.08 -12.53
N ASP A 49 7.42 10.35 -11.23
CA ASP A 49 8.61 10.78 -10.50
C ASP A 49 8.52 10.41 -9.00
N LEU A 50 9.58 10.72 -8.26
CA LEU A 50 9.67 10.42 -6.83
C LEU A 50 8.70 11.27 -5.99
N ASP A 51 8.40 12.50 -6.39
CA ASP A 51 7.49 13.39 -5.66
C ASP A 51 6.04 12.87 -5.75
N ALA A 52 5.63 12.38 -6.93
CA ALA A 52 4.35 11.70 -7.12
C ALA A 52 4.25 10.44 -6.24
N TYR A 53 5.33 9.65 -6.16
CA TYR A 53 5.39 8.50 -5.28
C TYR A 53 5.20 8.88 -3.80
N VAL A 54 5.91 9.93 -3.33
CA VAL A 54 5.78 10.41 -1.94
C VAL A 54 4.36 10.90 -1.68
N SER A 55 3.70 11.56 -2.63
CA SER A 55 2.31 11.97 -2.49
C SER A 55 1.37 10.78 -2.33
N VAL A 56 1.50 9.76 -3.21
CA VAL A 56 0.69 8.54 -3.15
C VAL A 56 0.87 7.81 -1.82
N VAL A 57 2.12 7.61 -1.38
CA VAL A 57 2.40 6.94 -0.10
C VAL A 57 1.94 7.76 1.10
N ARG A 58 2.03 9.10 1.05
CA ARG A 58 1.57 9.96 2.14
C ARG A 58 0.05 9.97 2.26
N ASP A 59 -0.66 10.10 1.14
CA ASP A 59 -2.12 10.08 1.13
C ASP A 59 -2.62 8.71 1.61
N PHE A 60 -2.00 7.63 1.15
CA PHE A 60 -2.31 6.27 1.57
C PHE A 60 -1.96 5.96 3.04
N GLY A 61 -0.77 6.39 3.50
CA GLY A 61 -0.31 6.20 4.88
C GLY A 61 -1.16 6.93 5.90
N THR A 62 -1.73 8.08 5.53
CA THR A 62 -2.63 8.85 6.40
C THR A 62 -3.97 8.15 6.57
N ASP A 63 -4.51 7.54 5.51
CA ASP A 63 -5.80 6.83 5.54
C ASP A 63 -5.72 5.44 6.18
N CYS A 64 -4.59 4.75 6.01
CA CYS A 64 -4.41 3.39 6.53
C CYS A 64 -3.75 3.32 7.92
N GLY A 65 -3.39 4.45 8.53
CA GLY A 65 -2.78 4.48 9.87
C GLY A 65 -1.41 3.78 9.94
N LEU A 66 -0.68 3.74 8.83
CA LEU A 66 0.63 3.10 8.74
C LEU A 66 1.66 3.91 9.53
N SER A 67 2.31 3.29 10.53
CA SER A 67 3.41 3.88 11.32
C SER A 67 4.78 3.51 10.79
#